data_AF-A0A938GVA1-F1
#
_entry.id   AF-A0A938GVA1-F1
#
_cell.length_a   1.000
_cell.length_b   1.000
_cell.length_c   1.000
_cell.angle_alpha   90.00
_cell.angle_beta   90.00
_cell.angle_gamma   90.00
#
_symmetry.space_group_name_H-M   'P 1'
#
loop_
_entity.id
_entity.type
_entity.pdbx_description
1 polymer ?
#
loop_
_entity_poly.entity_id
_entity_poly.type
_entity_poly.pdbx_seq_one_letter_code
_entity_poly.pdbx_strand_id
1 'polypeptide(L)'
;RHHNVIQRLLARDELDAVFIPDGIHLPPYVLKNFVRAKPPSRVLFTTDCMAAAAAPPGRYRLGRHLVEVGADRVVREPGRENFAGSSLTMEEAWRNVQKFLDWTPEAARVACSDRVLAAVGLAPAGATAP
;
A
#
# COMPACT_ATOMS: atom_id res chain seq x y z
N ARG A 1 -9.11 -5.73 24.29
CA ARG A 1 -9.75 -4.97 23.18
C ARG A 1 -8.77 -4.10 22.39
N HIS A 2 -7.99 -3.21 23.04
CA HIS A 2 -7.05 -2.30 22.35
C HIS A 2 -5.63 -2.87 22.17
N HIS A 3 -5.42 -4.11 22.58
CA HIS A 3 -4.14 -4.79 22.51
C HIS A 3 -3.96 -5.43 21.13
N ASN A 4 -3.61 -4.62 20.14
CA ASN A 4 -3.31 -5.08 18.78
C ASN A 4 -2.05 -4.41 18.25
N VAL A 5 -1.42 -5.05 17.26
CA VAL A 5 -0.16 -4.58 16.68
C VAL A 5 -0.31 -3.24 15.96
N ILE A 6 -1.50 -2.95 15.42
CA ILE A 6 -1.77 -1.69 14.69
C ILE A 6 -1.63 -0.50 15.64
N GLN A 7 -2.27 -0.54 16.81
CA GLN A 7 -2.17 0.55 17.80
C GLN A 7 -0.73 0.74 18.30
N ARG A 8 0.01 -0.36 18.48
CA ARG A 8 1.43 -0.30 18.88
C ARG A 8 2.32 0.33 17.80
N LEU A 9 2.10 -0.02 16.53
CA LEU A 9 2.80 0.58 15.40
C LEU A 9 2.48 2.08 15.29
N LEU A 10 1.20 2.44 15.36
CA LEU A 10 0.74 3.83 15.22
C LEU A 10 1.30 4.72 16.34
N ALA A 11 1.46 4.20 17.55
CA ALA A 11 2.00 4.95 18.70
C ALA A 11 3.54 5.10 18.72
N ARG A 12 4.26 4.44 17.80
CA ARG A 12 5.73 4.42 17.78
C ARG A 12 6.24 5.29 16.64
N ASP A 13 6.61 6.53 16.93
CA ASP A 13 7.04 7.53 15.94
C ASP A 13 8.29 7.13 15.15
N GLU A 14 9.13 6.27 15.71
CA GLU A 14 10.36 5.82 15.04
C GLU A 14 10.11 4.77 13.94
N LEU A 15 8.94 4.12 13.92
CA LEU A 15 8.61 3.08 12.94
C LEU A 15 7.93 3.68 11.71
N ASP A 16 8.24 3.13 10.54
CA ASP A 16 7.50 3.44 9.31
C ASP A 16 6.20 2.64 9.27
N ALA A 17 5.10 3.30 8.91
CA ALA A 17 3.82 2.67 8.64
C ALA A 17 3.58 2.62 7.13
N VAL A 18 3.46 1.41 6.59
CA VAL A 18 3.25 1.16 5.17
C VAL A 18 1.81 0.72 4.95
N PHE A 19 1.08 1.42 4.08
CA PHE A 19 -0.33 1.14 3.81
C PHE A 19 -0.58 0.79 2.34
N ILE A 20 -1.65 0.03 2.09
CA ILE A 20 -2.14 -0.29 0.74
C ILE A 20 -3.37 0.60 0.46
N PRO A 21 -3.26 1.63 -0.39
CA PRO A 21 -4.33 2.59 -0.62
C PRO A 21 -5.26 2.13 -1.76
N ASP A 22 -5.82 0.93 -1.71
CA ASP A 22 -6.79 0.44 -2.71
C ASP A 22 -8.26 0.70 -2.33
N GLY A 23 -8.52 1.13 -1.09
CA GLY A 23 -9.87 1.30 -0.56
C GLY A 23 -10.55 -0.01 -0.12
N ILE A 24 -9.85 -1.14 -0.24
CA ILE A 24 -10.32 -2.49 0.08
C ILE A 24 -9.62 -2.98 1.35
N HIS A 25 -8.29 -2.94 1.39
CA HIS A 25 -7.51 -3.27 2.58
C HIS A 25 -7.83 -2.33 3.74
N LEU A 26 -7.98 -1.05 3.42
CA LEU A 26 -8.40 -0.02 4.36
C LEU A 26 -9.47 0.86 3.69
N PRO A 27 -10.68 0.97 4.27
CA PRO A 27 -11.63 1.98 3.85
C PRO A 27 -10.98 3.37 3.92
N PRO A 28 -11.32 4.32 3.02
CA PRO A 28 -10.64 5.63 2.96
C PRO A 28 -10.60 6.39 4.29
N TYR A 29 -11.66 6.31 5.10
CA TYR A 29 -11.70 6.96 6.42
C TYR A 29 -10.74 6.30 7.43
N VAL A 30 -10.54 4.98 7.36
CA VAL A 30 -9.59 4.27 8.23
C VAL A 30 -8.17 4.65 7.85
N LEU A 31 -7.87 4.67 6.54
CA LEU A 31 -6.57 5.10 6.03
C LEU A 31 -6.26 6.54 6.49
N LYS A 32 -7.23 7.46 6.33
CA LYS A 32 -7.09 8.86 6.78
C LYS A 32 -6.81 8.95 8.28
N ASN A 33 -7.47 8.14 9.11
CA ASN A 33 -7.21 8.12 10.55
C ASN A 33 -5.80 7.60 10.88
N PHE A 34 -5.37 6.50 10.25
CA PHE A 34 -4.05 5.91 10.50
C PHE A 34 -2.91 6.82 10.04
N VAL A 35 -3.06 7.45 8.88
CA VAL A 35 -2.08 8.42 8.36
C VAL A 35 -1.95 9.63 9.30
N ARG A 36 -3.07 10.15 9.84
CA ARG A 36 -3.04 11.27 10.79
C ARG A 36 -2.42 10.92 12.14
N ALA A 37 -2.44 9.65 12.52
CA ALA A 37 -1.84 9.19 13.77
C ALA A 37 -0.32 9.04 13.70
N LYS A 38 0.28 9.12 12.50
CA LYS A 38 1.72 8.96 12.28
C LYS A 38 2.40 10.27 11.90
N PRO A 39 3.68 10.46 12.24
CA PRO A 39 4.47 11.55 11.67
C PRO A 39 4.45 11.47 10.14
N PRO A 40 4.23 12.58 9.42
CA PRO A 40 4.12 12.55 7.96
C PRO A 40 5.34 11.94 7.24
N SER A 41 6.54 12.06 7.83
CA SER A 41 7.78 11.47 7.30
C SER A 41 7.85 9.94 7.45
N ARG A 42 6.95 9.34 8.22
CA ARG A 42 6.90 7.92 8.57
C ARG A 42 5.71 7.18 7.96
N VAL A 43 5.05 7.81 6.98
CA VAL A 43 3.93 7.24 6.23
C VAL A 43 4.41 6.92 4.82
N LEU A 44 4.32 5.64 4.46
CA LEU A 44 4.69 5.08 3.16
C LEU A 44 3.51 4.34 2.54
N PHE A 45 3.54 4.16 1.23
CA PHE A 45 2.53 3.39 0.50
C PHE A 45 3.15 2.27 -0.32
N THR A 46 2.48 1.13 -0.33
CA THR A 46 2.80 -0.03 -1.16
C THR A 46 1.57 -0.48 -1.91
N THR A 47 1.77 -1.27 -2.95
CA THR A 47 0.67 -1.92 -3.65
C THR A 47 0.34 -3.28 -3.06
N ASP A 48 1.32 -3.96 -2.47
CA ASP A 48 1.26 -5.41 -2.19
C ASP A 48 0.77 -6.19 -3.42
N CYS A 49 1.21 -5.73 -4.61
CA CYS A 49 0.75 -6.25 -5.86
C CYS A 49 1.34 -7.64 -6.11
N MET A 50 0.49 -8.59 -6.47
CA MET A 50 0.95 -9.89 -6.98
C MET A 50 1.16 -9.85 -8.49
N ALA A 51 1.78 -10.86 -9.10
CA ALA A 51 2.03 -10.86 -10.55
C ALA A 51 0.75 -10.86 -11.42
N ALA A 52 -0.42 -11.06 -10.80
CA ALA A 52 -1.73 -10.85 -11.43
C ALA A 52 -2.22 -9.38 -11.37
N ALA A 53 -1.43 -8.45 -10.83
CA ALA A 53 -1.77 -7.04 -10.79
C ALA A 53 -1.90 -6.47 -12.21
N ALA A 54 -2.92 -5.62 -12.40
CA ALA A 54 -3.42 -5.15 -13.69
C ALA A 54 -3.95 -6.23 -14.65
N ALA A 55 -3.98 -7.52 -14.26
CA ALA A 55 -4.60 -8.55 -15.08
C ALA A 55 -6.14 -8.48 -14.97
N PRO A 56 -6.89 -8.80 -16.04
CA PRO A 56 -8.35 -8.89 -15.97
C PRO A 56 -8.84 -9.89 -14.90
N PRO A 57 -10.10 -9.82 -14.46
CA PRO A 57 -10.67 -10.85 -13.59
C PRO A 57 -10.49 -12.24 -14.19
N GLY A 58 -10.01 -13.19 -13.38
CA GLY A 58 -9.63 -14.51 -13.86
C GLY A 58 -8.72 -15.28 -12.92
N ARG A 59 -8.34 -16.50 -13.33
CA ARG A 59 -7.46 -17.37 -12.55
C ARG A 59 -6.04 -17.34 -13.11
N TYR A 60 -5.07 -17.15 -12.22
CA TYR A 60 -3.66 -17.02 -12.55
C TYR A 60 -2.83 -17.99 -11.72
N ARG A 61 -1.77 -18.54 -12.33
CA ARG A 61 -0.82 -19.40 -11.64
C ARG A 61 0.46 -18.62 -11.35
N LEU A 62 0.75 -18.43 -10.06
CA LEU A 62 1.94 -17.76 -9.55
C LEU A 62 2.85 -18.80 -8.90
N GLY A 63 3.74 -19.37 -9.70
CA GLY A 63 4.54 -20.54 -9.30
C GLY A 63 3.63 -21.72 -8.95
N ARG A 64 3.64 -22.13 -7.68
CA ARG A 64 2.77 -23.21 -7.15
C ARG A 64 1.40 -22.73 -6.67
N HIS A 65 1.18 -21.42 -6.57
CA HIS A 65 -0.05 -20.84 -6.04
C HIS A 65 -1.04 -20.58 -7.18
N LEU A 66 -2.29 -21.00 -7.01
CA LEU A 66 -3.40 -20.62 -7.88
C LEU A 66 -4.14 -19.47 -7.20
N VAL A 67 -4.30 -18.35 -7.90
CA VAL A 67 -4.99 -17.16 -7.39
C VAL A 67 -6.10 -16.76 -8.35
N GLU A 68 -7.15 -16.15 -7.82
CA GLU A 68 -8.28 -15.62 -8.55
C GLU A 68 -8.36 -14.11 -8.32
N VAL A 69 -8.32 -13.34 -9.41
CA VAL A 69 -8.59 -11.90 -9.41
C VAL A 69 -10.10 -11.75 -9.59
N GLY A 70 -10.78 -11.28 -8.56
CA GLY A 70 -12.21 -11.00 -8.62
C GLY A 70 -12.52 -9.75 -9.44
N ALA A 71 -13.79 -9.61 -9.85
CA ALA A 71 -14.27 -8.38 -10.49
C ALA A 71 -14.18 -7.15 -9.55
N ASP A 72 -14.15 -7.41 -8.24
CA ASP A 72 -13.91 -6.45 -7.16
C ASP A 72 -12.43 -6.03 -7.05
N ARG A 73 -11.55 -6.55 -7.94
CA ARG A 73 -10.09 -6.34 -7.93
C ARG A 73 -9.39 -6.90 -6.68
N VAL A 74 -10.07 -7.78 -5.94
CA VAL A 74 -9.45 -8.49 -4.82
C VAL A 74 -8.83 -9.76 -5.33
N VAL A 75 -7.59 -10.03 -4.89
CA VAL A 75 -6.94 -11.30 -5.20
C VAL A 75 -7.17 -12.28 -4.06
N ARG A 76 -7.61 -13.48 -4.39
CA ARG A 76 -7.98 -14.54 -3.43
C ARG A 76 -7.41 -15.87 -3.88
N GLU A 77 -7.33 -16.83 -2.96
CA GLU A 77 -7.25 -18.23 -3.39
C GLU A 77 -8.62 -18.67 -3.93
N PRO A 78 -8.70 -19.48 -5.00
CA PRO A 78 -9.97 -19.94 -5.54
C PRO A 78 -10.84 -20.62 -4.47
N GLY A 79 -12.08 -20.16 -4.33
CA GLY A 79 -13.01 -20.68 -3.33
C GLY A 79 -12.74 -20.23 -1.89
N ARG A 80 -11.85 -19.26 -1.66
CA ARG A 80 -11.58 -18.65 -0.35
C ARG A 80 -11.98 -17.18 -0.31
N GLU A 81 -12.36 -16.72 0.87
CA GLU A 81 -12.69 -15.31 1.14
C GLU A 81 -11.49 -14.49 1.66
N ASN A 82 -10.37 -15.14 1.97
CA ASN A 82 -9.18 -14.44 2.45
C ASN A 82 -8.44 -13.75 1.30
N PHE A 83 -7.87 -12.57 1.58
CA PHE A 83 -7.05 -11.83 0.62
C PHE A 83 -5.71 -12.54 0.45
N ALA A 84 -5.29 -12.69 -0.79
CA ALA A 84 -3.99 -13.25 -1.17
C ALA A 84 -3.05 -12.16 -1.70
N GLY A 85 -3.35 -10.87 -1.47
CA GLY A 85 -2.60 -9.71 -1.98
C GLY A 85 -3.52 -8.74 -2.74
N SER A 86 -2.93 -7.81 -3.50
CA SER A 86 -3.69 -6.80 -4.26
C SER A 86 -3.44 -6.89 -5.77
N SER A 87 -4.37 -6.33 -6.55
CA SER A 87 -4.17 -6.02 -7.96
C SER A 87 -3.88 -4.53 -8.21
N LEU A 88 -3.65 -3.74 -7.14
CA LEU A 88 -3.39 -2.31 -7.19
C LEU A 88 -2.09 -2.00 -7.95
N THR A 89 -2.14 -1.08 -8.90
CA THR A 89 -0.92 -0.52 -9.52
C THR A 89 -0.40 0.68 -8.72
N MET A 90 0.89 1.00 -8.84
CA MET A 90 1.45 2.15 -8.12
C MET A 90 0.88 3.49 -8.63
N GLU A 91 0.50 3.56 -9.91
CA GLU A 91 -0.19 4.73 -10.48
C GLU A 91 -1.57 4.93 -9.84
N GLU A 92 -2.36 3.86 -9.69
CA GLU A 92 -3.64 3.91 -8.98
C GLU A 92 -3.45 4.21 -7.49
N ALA A 93 -2.43 3.63 -6.84
CA ALA A 93 -2.10 3.92 -5.45
C ALA A 93 -1.83 5.43 -5.26
N TRP A 94 -1.00 6.03 -6.12
CA TRP A 94 -0.71 7.45 -6.11
C TRP A 94 -1.94 8.34 -6.32
N ARG A 95 -2.86 7.95 -7.23
CA ARG A 95 -4.15 8.66 -7.41
C ARG A 95 -5.06 8.51 -6.20
N ASN A 96 -5.11 7.33 -5.60
CA ASN A 96 -5.94 7.04 -4.44
C ASN A 96 -5.45 7.79 -3.19
N VAL A 97 -4.14 7.92 -2.99
CA VAL A 97 -3.56 8.72 -1.91
C VAL A 97 -4.04 10.17 -2.00
N GLN A 98 -3.97 10.78 -3.19
CA GLN A 98 -4.47 12.14 -3.41
C GLN A 98 -5.96 12.24 -3.08
N LYS A 99 -6.78 11.32 -3.62
CA LYS A 99 -8.23 11.32 -3.45
C LYS A 99 -8.68 11.04 -2.01
N PHE A 100 -8.07 10.09 -1.34
CA PHE A 100 -8.52 9.62 -0.02
C PHE A 100 -8.01 10.50 1.11
N LEU A 101 -6.82 11.10 0.94
CA LEU A 101 -6.13 11.84 1.98
C LEU A 101 -6.10 13.35 1.74
N ASP A 102 -6.60 13.82 0.59
CA ASP A 102 -6.55 15.21 0.14
C ASP A 102 -5.11 15.72 0.05
N TRP A 103 -4.18 14.83 -0.32
CA TRP A 103 -2.76 15.16 -0.47
C TRP A 103 -2.48 15.74 -1.86
N THR A 104 -1.51 16.65 -1.93
CA THR A 104 -1.04 17.16 -3.22
C THR A 104 -0.38 16.03 -4.03
N PRO A 105 -0.37 16.14 -5.37
CA PRO A 105 0.31 15.18 -6.23
C PRO A 105 1.77 14.93 -5.81
N GLU A 106 2.48 15.99 -5.41
CA GLU A 106 3.88 15.92 -4.98
C GLU A 106 4.04 15.22 -3.63
N ALA A 107 3.22 15.55 -2.63
CA ALA A 107 3.27 14.87 -1.33
C ALA A 107 2.99 13.37 -1.46
N ALA A 108 2.02 13.00 -2.31
CA ALA A 108 1.72 11.61 -2.63
C ALA A 108 2.90 10.93 -3.36
N ARG A 109 3.52 11.59 -4.35
CA ARG A 109 4.67 11.06 -5.09
C ARG A 109 5.84 10.77 -4.15
N VAL A 110 6.18 11.72 -3.28
CA VAL A 110 7.27 11.58 -2.30
C VAL A 110 7.03 10.39 -1.35
N ALA A 111 5.80 10.18 -0.89
CA ALA A 111 5.45 9.07 0.01
C ALA A 111 5.39 7.69 -0.70
N CYS A 112 5.12 7.66 -2.00
CA CYS A 112 5.12 6.43 -2.81
C CYS A 112 6.49 6.09 -3.43
N SER A 113 7.47 7.01 -3.40
CA SER A 113 8.77 6.87 -4.07
C SER A 113 9.93 7.23 -3.14
N ASP A 114 10.23 8.52 -3.00
CA ASP A 114 11.52 8.98 -2.48
C ASP A 114 11.73 8.57 -1.01
N ARG A 115 10.65 8.61 -0.21
CA ARG A 115 10.68 8.13 1.18
C ARG A 115 10.82 6.62 1.27
N VAL A 116 10.27 5.87 0.31
CA VAL A 116 10.41 4.41 0.26
C VAL A 116 11.86 4.04 0.00
N LEU A 117 12.52 4.72 -0.95
CA LEU A 117 13.95 4.55 -1.22
C LEU A 117 14.76 4.80 0.05
N ALA A 118 14.55 5.94 0.71
CA ALA A 118 15.24 6.26 1.96
C ALA A 118 15.01 5.21 3.05
N ALA A 119 13.78 4.71 3.21
CA ALA A 119 13.43 3.70 4.20
C ALA A 119 14.14 2.35 3.98
N VAL A 120 14.50 2.02 2.74
CA VAL A 120 15.27 0.81 2.39
C VAL A 120 16.76 1.09 2.20
N GLY A 121 17.25 2.27 2.58
CA GLY A 121 18.67 2.64 2.49
C GLY A 121 19.16 2.92 1.06
N LEU A 122 18.25 3.26 0.15
CA LEU A 122 18.55 3.62 -1.24
C LEU A 122 18.40 5.12 -1.47
N ALA A 123 19.10 5.61 -2.50
CA ALA A 123 18.98 6.98 -2.99
C ALA A 123 18.28 6.99 -4.36
N PRO A 124 17.64 8.11 -4.75
CA PRO A 124 17.15 8.29 -6.11
C PRO A 124 18.27 8.10 -7.13
N ALA A 125 17.95 7.46 -8.27
CA ALA A 125 18.90 7.31 -9.36
C ALA A 125 19.40 8.70 -9.82
N GLY A 126 20.71 8.92 -9.79
CA GLY A 126 21.34 10.20 -10.16
C GLY A 126 21.55 11.18 -9.01
N ALA A 127 21.18 10.84 -7.76
CA ALA A 127 21.59 11.61 -6.59
C ALA A 127 23.10 11.40 -6.34
N THR A 128 23.91 12.42 -6.57
CA THR A 128 25.30 12.42 -6.09
C THR A 128 25.28 12.46 -4.56
N ALA A 129 26.04 11.56 -3.91
CA ALA A 129 26.28 11.68 -2.48
C ALA A 129 26.83 13.09 -2.18
N PRO A 130 26.45 13.70 -1.03
CA PRO A 130 26.96 15.01 -0.65
C PRO A 130 28.49 15.02 -0.51
#